data_AF-A0A844E9L3-F1
#
_entry.id   AF-A0A844E9L3-F1
#
_cell.length_a   1.000
_cell.length_b   1.000
_cell.length_c   1.000
_cell.angle_alpha   90.00
_cell.angle_beta   90.00
_cell.angle_gamma   90.00
#
_symmetry.space_group_name_H-M   'P 1'
#
loop_
_entity.id
_entity.type
_entity.pdbx_description
1 polymer ?
#
loop_
_entity_poly.entity_id
_entity_poly.type
_entity_poly.pdbx_seq_one_letter_code
_entity_poly.pdbx_strand_id
1 'polypeptide(L)'
;MKRTDLKKHAAALLLVLCLLVTSALPALATSANIKLVDSSGNPTTGTICVTLYDSANDKALSGGKLTLYRVAEVKRQNGNLSYEYCGDFYGCGIALGDLTDSTLAAQLQEYLPQSAEGTTKTIDADGNVTFRGLELGLYLIVQTEASKGYEPINPFLVSLPMAEDGKWNYAVDASPKVGAYTPTKPDTPPTPPTPPTPDYPDTPTPPDNPDNPVSPGNPDNPVAPGHPDHPAAPGNPDSPVLPGHPDNPVMSGLPQTGQLNWPVPVLAVSGVVLFAFGWALDRKYRTV
;
A
#
# COMPACT_ATOMS: atom_id res chain seq x y z
N MET A 1 -12.09 13.30 74.53
CA MET A 1 -12.79 12.53 73.48
C MET A 1 -13.16 13.45 72.29
N LYS A 2 -12.15 14.04 71.60
CA LYS A 2 -12.41 15.07 70.55
C LYS A 2 -11.34 15.19 69.44
N ARG A 3 -10.27 14.38 69.48
CA ARG A 3 -9.13 14.46 68.52
C ARG A 3 -9.13 13.36 67.47
N THR A 4 -9.90 12.29 67.70
CA THR A 4 -10.03 11.14 66.80
C THR A 4 -11.05 11.39 65.69
N ASP A 5 -12.14 12.10 65.98
CA ASP A 5 -13.17 12.43 64.99
C ASP A 5 -12.71 13.49 63.99
N LEU A 6 -11.92 14.48 64.43
CA LEU A 6 -11.39 15.50 63.53
C LEU A 6 -10.44 14.92 62.48
N LYS A 7 -9.65 13.91 62.83
CA LYS A 7 -8.75 13.21 61.88
C LYS A 7 -9.50 12.33 60.90
N LYS A 8 -10.57 11.67 61.34
CA LYS A 8 -11.43 10.85 60.47
C LYS A 8 -12.22 11.72 59.50
N HIS A 9 -12.71 12.88 59.95
CA HIS A 9 -13.42 13.83 59.10
C HIS A 9 -12.46 14.54 58.12
N ALA A 10 -11.24 14.88 58.52
CA ALA A 10 -10.22 15.43 57.62
C ALA A 10 -9.79 14.41 56.55
N ALA A 11 -9.61 13.13 56.92
CA ALA A 11 -9.28 12.07 55.96
C ALA A 11 -10.44 11.79 54.98
N ALA A 12 -11.70 11.82 55.47
CA ALA A 12 -12.87 11.69 54.62
C ALA A 12 -13.05 12.88 53.67
N LEU A 13 -12.78 14.11 54.14
CA LEU A 13 -12.82 15.31 53.30
C LEU A 13 -11.72 15.30 52.23
N LEU A 14 -10.52 14.80 52.57
CA LEU A 14 -9.42 14.67 51.61
C LEU A 14 -9.68 13.57 50.58
N LEU A 15 -10.34 12.47 50.97
CA LEU A 15 -10.77 11.41 50.04
C LEU A 15 -11.91 11.87 49.13
N VAL A 16 -12.87 12.63 49.63
CA VAL A 16 -13.93 13.24 48.82
C VAL A 16 -13.36 14.31 47.89
N LEU A 17 -12.36 15.09 48.33
CA LEU A 17 -11.65 16.04 47.47
C LEU A 17 -10.81 15.32 46.40
N CYS A 18 -10.15 14.21 46.72
CA CYS A 18 -9.46 13.36 45.74
C CYS A 18 -10.44 12.70 44.74
N LEU A 19 -11.62 12.27 45.18
CA LEU A 19 -12.67 11.71 44.31
C LEU A 19 -13.36 12.78 43.44
N LEU A 20 -13.44 14.03 43.91
CA LEU A 20 -13.96 15.14 43.11
C LEU A 20 -12.91 15.63 42.09
N VAL A 21 -11.62 15.56 42.43
CA VAL A 21 -10.52 15.87 41.50
C VAL A 21 -10.32 14.78 40.44
N THR A 22 -10.76 13.54 40.67
CA THR A 22 -10.80 12.50 39.61
C THR A 22 -12.03 12.60 38.70
N SER A 23 -13.11 13.28 39.12
CA SER A 23 -14.32 13.47 38.29
C SER A 23 -14.29 14.67 37.35
N ALA A 24 -13.24 15.50 37.41
CA ALA A 24 -13.09 16.68 36.55
C ALA A 24 -11.72 16.72 35.87
N LEU A 25 -11.27 15.58 35.35
CA LEU A 25 -10.46 15.60 34.14
C LEU A 25 -11.46 15.55 32.98
N PRO A 26 -11.79 16.68 32.32
CA PRO A 26 -12.16 16.56 30.93
C PRO A 26 -11.00 15.80 30.29
N ALA A 27 -11.26 14.59 29.82
CA ALA A 27 -10.38 13.87 28.94
C ALA A 27 -10.28 14.72 27.67
N LEU A 28 -9.42 15.74 27.70
CA LEU A 28 -8.81 16.30 26.52
C LEU A 28 -7.84 15.21 26.07
N ALA A 29 -8.40 14.14 25.50
CA ALA A 29 -7.72 13.45 24.44
C ALA A 29 -7.45 14.53 23.41
N THR A 30 -6.23 15.06 23.40
CA THR A 30 -5.77 15.93 22.33
C THR A 30 -5.70 15.03 21.10
N SER A 31 -6.85 14.78 20.48
CA SER A 31 -6.91 14.14 19.17
C SER A 31 -6.07 15.04 18.27
N ALA A 32 -4.91 14.56 17.81
CA ALA A 32 -4.17 15.28 16.80
C ALA A 32 -5.15 15.56 15.65
N ASN A 33 -5.34 16.83 15.34
CA ASN A 33 -6.28 17.23 14.32
C ASN A 33 -5.72 16.72 12.98
N ILE A 34 -6.39 15.72 12.39
CA ILE A 34 -6.00 15.26 11.05
C ILE A 34 -6.11 16.43 10.08
N LYS A 35 -5.03 16.63 9.33
CA LYS A 35 -4.91 17.67 8.32
C LYS A 35 -5.39 17.08 7.00
N LEU A 36 -6.67 17.30 6.71
CA LEU A 36 -7.29 16.88 5.44
C LEU A 36 -6.99 17.86 4.30
N VAL A 37 -6.72 19.12 4.62
CA VAL A 37 -6.38 20.17 3.66
C VAL A 37 -5.12 20.92 4.07
N ASP A 38 -4.35 21.37 3.10
CA ASP A 38 -3.17 22.20 3.32
C ASP A 38 -3.54 23.63 3.74
N SER A 39 -2.54 24.45 4.03
CA SER A 39 -2.75 25.85 4.45
C SER A 39 -3.34 26.73 3.35
N SER A 40 -3.36 26.23 2.10
CA SER A 40 -3.89 26.89 0.91
C SER A 40 -5.29 26.37 0.54
N GLY A 41 -5.82 25.38 1.27
CA GLY A 41 -7.12 24.77 1.03
C GLY A 41 -7.12 23.60 0.04
N ASN A 42 -5.95 23.15 -0.45
CA ASN A 42 -5.86 21.98 -1.33
C ASN A 42 -5.98 20.69 -0.50
N PRO A 43 -6.50 19.59 -1.08
CA PRO A 43 -6.50 18.30 -0.39
C PRO A 43 -5.07 17.89 -0.02
N THR A 44 -4.89 17.48 1.23
CA THR A 44 -3.60 16.94 1.68
C THR A 44 -3.38 15.58 1.03
N THR A 45 -2.24 15.42 0.39
CA THR A 45 -1.82 14.14 -0.17
C THR A 45 -0.76 13.49 0.69
N GLY A 46 -0.67 12.16 0.65
CA GLY A 46 0.38 11.40 1.30
C GLY A 46 1.28 10.65 0.32
N THR A 47 2.22 9.91 0.91
CA THR A 47 3.15 9.03 0.23
C THR A 47 3.17 7.69 0.95
N ILE A 48 3.19 6.60 0.19
CA ILE A 48 3.42 5.26 0.72
C ILE A 48 4.73 4.76 0.11
N CYS A 49 5.69 4.42 0.96
CA CYS A 49 6.89 3.70 0.56
C CYS A 49 6.74 2.24 0.98
N VAL A 50 6.99 1.31 0.08
CA VAL A 50 7.02 -0.13 0.37
C VAL A 50 8.44 -0.62 0.18
N THR A 51 8.98 -1.31 1.19
CA THR A 51 10.31 -1.91 1.15
C THR A 51 10.19 -3.42 1.30
N LEU A 52 10.58 -4.16 0.26
CA LEU A 52 10.67 -5.61 0.27
C LEU A 52 12.12 -6.03 0.58
N TYR A 53 12.34 -6.44 1.81
CA TYR A 53 13.64 -6.85 2.31
C TYR A 53 13.55 -8.19 3.01
N ASP A 54 14.40 -9.12 2.60
CA ASP A 54 14.60 -10.38 3.30
C ASP A 54 15.65 -10.19 4.39
N SER A 55 15.18 -10.00 5.63
CA SER A 55 16.05 -9.85 6.79
C SER A 55 16.80 -11.14 7.15
N ALA A 56 16.35 -12.31 6.70
CA ALA A 56 17.01 -13.58 6.99
C ALA A 56 18.23 -13.79 6.10
N ASN A 57 18.17 -13.36 4.84
CA ASN A 57 19.28 -13.47 3.88
C ASN A 57 19.98 -12.12 3.60
N ASP A 58 19.62 -11.06 4.34
CA ASP A 58 20.14 -9.70 4.21
C ASP A 58 20.10 -9.19 2.75
N LYS A 59 18.93 -9.34 2.11
CA LYS A 59 18.79 -9.14 0.67
C LYS A 59 17.52 -8.37 0.31
N ALA A 60 17.69 -7.31 -0.47
CA ALA A 60 16.58 -6.61 -1.11
C ALA A 60 16.01 -7.43 -2.28
N LEU A 61 14.68 -7.45 -2.39
CA LEU A 61 13.97 -8.14 -3.47
C LEU A 61 13.82 -7.19 -4.66
N SER A 62 14.14 -7.61 -5.88
CA SER A 62 14.00 -6.76 -7.08
C SER A 62 13.27 -7.45 -8.23
N GLY A 63 12.77 -6.64 -9.17
CA GLY A 63 12.21 -7.11 -10.45
C GLY A 63 10.75 -7.58 -10.44
N GLY A 64 10.07 -7.60 -9.28
CA GLY A 64 8.63 -7.82 -9.18
C GLY A 64 7.82 -6.53 -9.37
N LYS A 65 6.48 -6.62 -9.30
CA LYS A 65 5.56 -5.48 -9.40
C LYS A 65 4.56 -5.45 -8.27
N LEU A 66 4.38 -4.27 -7.70
CA LEU A 66 3.32 -3.98 -6.74
C LEU A 66 2.24 -3.12 -7.39
N THR A 67 0.99 -3.47 -7.15
CA THR A 67 -0.17 -2.68 -7.56
C THR A 67 -0.89 -2.17 -6.32
N LEU A 68 -1.10 -0.86 -6.28
CA LEU A 68 -1.80 -0.13 -5.24
C LEU A 68 -3.24 0.13 -5.68
N TYR A 69 -4.21 -0.31 -4.89
CA TYR A 69 -5.63 -0.06 -5.08
C TYR A 69 -6.18 0.79 -3.94
N ARG A 70 -6.98 1.81 -4.26
CA ARG A 70 -7.66 2.64 -3.26
C ARG A 70 -8.94 1.93 -2.81
N VAL A 71 -8.96 1.49 -1.56
CA VAL A 71 -10.07 0.69 -1.00
C VAL A 71 -11.16 1.59 -0.42
N ALA A 72 -10.76 2.59 0.36
CA ALA A 72 -11.70 3.45 1.05
C ALA A 72 -11.14 4.86 1.20
N GLU A 73 -12.04 5.83 1.32
CA GLU A 73 -11.69 7.19 1.67
C GLU A 73 -11.70 7.37 3.19
N VAL A 74 -10.85 8.27 3.67
CA VAL A 74 -10.87 8.68 5.07
C VAL A 74 -11.97 9.73 5.28
N LYS A 75 -12.92 9.44 6.16
CA LYS A 75 -13.91 10.38 6.69
C LYS A 75 -13.61 10.67 8.15
N ARG A 76 -13.78 11.93 8.56
CA ARG A 76 -13.64 12.34 9.96
C ARG A 76 -14.97 12.16 10.69
N GLN A 77 -14.99 11.31 11.71
CA GLN A 77 -16.13 11.19 12.62
C GLN A 77 -15.66 11.36 14.07
N ASN A 78 -16.17 12.39 14.76
CA ASN A 78 -15.90 12.64 16.19
C ASN A 78 -14.41 12.68 16.59
N GLY A 79 -13.52 13.14 15.70
CA GLY A 79 -12.08 13.20 15.97
C GLY A 79 -11.31 11.90 15.68
N ASN A 80 -12.01 10.87 15.22
CA ASN A 80 -11.42 9.60 14.78
C ASN A 80 -11.52 9.44 13.25
N LEU A 81 -10.70 8.56 12.69
CA LEU A 81 -10.85 8.15 11.29
C LEU A 81 -11.94 7.10 11.18
N SER A 82 -12.78 7.29 10.17
CA SER A 82 -13.69 6.29 9.66
C SER A 82 -13.35 6.08 8.19
N TYR A 83 -13.53 4.85 7.71
CA TYR A 83 -13.30 4.51 6.32
C TYR A 83 -14.62 4.27 5.64
N GLU A 84 -14.76 4.84 4.45
CA GLU A 84 -15.91 4.61 3.58
C GLU A 84 -15.40 4.05 2.26
N TYR A 85 -15.84 2.84 1.90
CA TYR A 85 -15.42 2.20 0.66
C TYR A 85 -15.64 3.12 -0.55
N CYS A 86 -14.73 3.06 -1.52
CA CYS A 86 -14.79 3.88 -2.72
C CYS A 86 -14.42 3.07 -3.97
N GLY A 87 -14.78 3.60 -5.14
CA GLY A 87 -14.45 3.01 -6.43
C GLY A 87 -14.89 1.55 -6.54
N ASP A 88 -13.97 0.69 -6.96
CA ASP A 88 -14.22 -0.74 -7.20
C ASP A 88 -14.62 -1.53 -5.94
N PHE A 89 -14.34 -1.01 -4.74
CA PHE A 89 -14.67 -1.67 -3.47
C PHE A 89 -16.00 -1.22 -2.87
N TYR A 90 -16.68 -0.27 -3.51
CA TYR A 90 -17.98 0.19 -3.05
C TYR A 90 -18.99 -0.98 -3.03
N GLY A 91 -19.66 -1.16 -1.89
CA GLY A 91 -20.65 -2.24 -1.74
C GLY A 91 -20.08 -3.65 -1.66
N CYS A 92 -18.77 -3.84 -1.46
CA CYS A 92 -18.16 -5.17 -1.37
C CYS A 92 -18.70 -6.04 -0.22
N GLY A 93 -19.35 -5.42 0.78
CA GLY A 93 -19.96 -6.13 1.91
C GLY A 93 -18.95 -6.74 2.89
N ILE A 94 -17.65 -6.50 2.69
CA ILE A 94 -16.58 -6.94 3.59
C ILE A 94 -16.54 -5.96 4.78
N ALA A 95 -16.47 -6.48 6.00
CA ALA A 95 -16.35 -5.63 7.18
C ALA A 95 -14.90 -5.18 7.38
N LEU A 96 -14.66 -3.87 7.40
CA LEU A 96 -13.37 -3.30 7.80
C LEU A 96 -13.18 -3.48 9.32
N GLY A 97 -12.63 -4.63 9.70
CA GLY A 97 -12.29 -4.99 11.08
C GLY A 97 -10.90 -4.49 11.48
N ASP A 98 -10.03 -5.43 11.87
CA ASP A 98 -8.62 -5.12 12.14
C ASP A 98 -7.86 -4.92 10.81
N LEU A 99 -7.33 -3.71 10.60
CA LEU A 99 -6.59 -3.37 9.37
C LEU A 99 -5.22 -4.05 9.30
N THR A 100 -4.74 -4.62 10.41
CA THR A 100 -3.51 -5.42 10.45
C THR A 100 -3.75 -6.88 10.08
N ASP A 101 -5.01 -7.29 9.93
CA ASP A 101 -5.39 -8.66 9.58
C ASP A 101 -5.10 -8.95 8.11
N SER A 102 -4.21 -9.91 7.87
CA SER A 102 -3.87 -10.39 6.53
C SER A 102 -5.05 -11.07 5.82
N THR A 103 -6.01 -11.61 6.56
CA THR A 103 -7.21 -12.25 5.98
C THR A 103 -8.12 -11.23 5.30
N LEU A 104 -8.26 -10.04 5.89
CA LEU A 104 -9.03 -8.95 5.31
C LEU A 104 -8.43 -8.49 3.99
N ALA A 105 -7.11 -8.33 3.93
CA ALA A 105 -6.40 -7.97 2.71
C ALA A 105 -6.57 -9.03 1.60
N ALA A 106 -6.53 -10.31 1.96
CA ALA A 106 -6.75 -11.41 1.02
C ALA A 106 -8.19 -11.44 0.48
N GLN A 107 -9.19 -11.22 1.34
CA GLN A 107 -10.60 -11.14 0.92
C GLN A 107 -10.85 -9.96 -0.03
N LEU A 108 -10.24 -8.80 0.26
CA LEU A 108 -10.32 -7.64 -0.63
C LEU A 108 -9.61 -7.89 -1.96
N GLN A 109 -8.48 -8.60 -1.96
CA GLN A 109 -7.82 -9.02 -3.19
C GLN A 109 -8.69 -9.98 -4.01
N GLU A 110 -9.37 -10.94 -3.37
CA GLU A 110 -10.25 -11.89 -4.06
C GLU A 110 -11.50 -11.21 -4.64
N TYR A 111 -11.97 -10.15 -3.99
CA TYR A 111 -13.07 -9.33 -4.48
C TYR A 111 -12.69 -8.42 -5.67
N LEU A 112 -11.40 -8.12 -5.87
CA LEU A 112 -10.96 -7.19 -6.91
C LEU A 112 -11.54 -7.58 -8.29
N PRO A 113 -12.33 -6.71 -8.93
CA PRO A 113 -12.77 -6.96 -10.28
C PRO A 113 -11.58 -6.94 -11.24
N GLN A 114 -11.66 -7.69 -12.35
CA GLN A 114 -10.60 -7.67 -13.37
C GLN A 114 -10.37 -6.29 -13.99
N SER A 115 -11.37 -5.41 -13.92
CA SER A 115 -11.31 -4.03 -14.38
C SER A 115 -10.79 -3.04 -13.32
N ALA A 116 -10.36 -3.51 -12.15
CA ALA A 116 -10.01 -2.62 -11.05
C ALA A 116 -8.89 -1.65 -11.42
N GLU A 117 -9.09 -0.37 -11.11
CA GLU A 117 -8.11 0.68 -11.41
C GLU A 117 -7.03 0.72 -10.32
N GLY A 118 -5.90 0.08 -10.60
CA GLY A 118 -4.72 0.05 -9.73
C GLY A 118 -3.54 0.85 -10.29
N THR A 119 -2.74 1.44 -9.40
CA THR A 119 -1.44 2.02 -9.79
C THR A 119 -0.35 0.97 -9.62
N THR A 120 0.21 0.48 -10.72
CA THR A 120 1.30 -0.51 -10.70
C THR A 120 2.67 0.16 -10.78
N LYS A 121 3.61 -0.32 -9.96
CA LYS A 121 5.03 0.06 -10.02
C LYS A 121 5.94 -1.15 -9.87
N THR A 122 7.07 -1.10 -10.54
CA THR A 122 8.14 -2.10 -10.45
C THR A 122 8.98 -1.87 -9.20
N ILE A 123 9.37 -2.96 -8.55
CA ILE A 123 10.29 -2.94 -7.40
C ILE A 123 11.71 -2.68 -7.91
N ASP A 124 12.33 -1.63 -7.38
CA ASP A 124 13.67 -1.21 -7.78
C ASP A 124 14.78 -2.17 -7.28
N ALA A 125 16.04 -1.82 -7.57
CA ALA A 125 17.20 -2.63 -7.19
C ALA A 125 17.42 -2.69 -5.68
N ASP A 126 16.97 -1.68 -4.94
CA ASP A 126 17.09 -1.55 -3.49
C ASP A 126 15.87 -2.13 -2.75
N GLY A 127 14.93 -2.72 -3.49
CA GLY A 127 13.72 -3.33 -2.95
C GLY A 127 12.61 -2.36 -2.61
N ASN A 128 12.66 -1.12 -3.12
CA ASN A 128 11.73 -0.08 -2.78
C ASN A 128 10.71 0.19 -3.89
N VAL A 129 9.52 0.62 -3.47
CA VAL A 129 8.45 1.14 -4.32
C VAL A 129 7.83 2.34 -3.63
N THR A 130 7.82 3.51 -4.28
CA THR A 130 7.20 4.71 -3.72
C THR A 130 5.99 5.16 -4.54
N PHE A 131 4.84 5.29 -3.89
CA PHE A 131 3.62 5.90 -4.41
C PHE A 131 3.46 7.30 -3.80
N ARG A 132 3.37 8.34 -4.62
CA ARG A 132 3.36 9.75 -4.21
C ARG A 132 2.07 10.42 -4.64
N GLY A 133 1.70 11.50 -3.96
CA GLY A 133 0.52 12.30 -4.33
C GLY A 133 -0.78 11.54 -4.12
N LEU A 134 -0.80 10.61 -3.18
CA LEU A 134 -1.98 9.80 -2.90
C LEU A 134 -2.99 10.59 -2.09
N GLU A 135 -4.26 10.46 -2.41
CA GLU A 135 -5.34 10.95 -1.56
C GLU A 135 -5.31 10.24 -0.19
N LEU A 136 -5.96 10.82 0.82
CA LEU A 136 -6.07 10.15 2.12
C LEU A 136 -7.13 9.04 2.03
N GLY A 137 -6.77 7.85 2.49
CA GLY A 137 -7.54 6.64 2.26
C GLY A 137 -6.95 5.40 2.91
N LEU A 138 -7.69 4.30 2.78
CA LEU A 138 -7.20 2.95 2.98
C LEU A 138 -6.78 2.38 1.63
N TYR A 139 -5.62 1.76 1.58
CA TYR A 139 -5.05 1.20 0.35
C TYR A 139 -4.75 -0.28 0.52
N LEU A 140 -5.03 -1.06 -0.53
CA LEU A 140 -4.63 -2.46 -0.67
C LEU A 140 -3.43 -2.53 -1.60
N ILE A 141 -2.38 -3.20 -1.15
CA ILE A 141 -1.18 -3.45 -1.95
C ILE A 141 -1.11 -4.93 -2.26
N VAL A 142 -1.06 -5.24 -3.56
CA VAL A 142 -0.98 -6.61 -4.08
C VAL A 142 0.28 -6.75 -4.92
N GLN A 143 1.02 -7.83 -4.73
CA GLN A 143 2.10 -8.19 -5.64
C GLN A 143 1.56 -8.93 -6.85
N THR A 144 1.47 -8.24 -7.98
CA THR A 144 0.96 -8.80 -9.25
C THR A 144 2.03 -9.57 -10.02
N GLU A 145 3.31 -9.29 -9.76
CA GLU A 145 4.44 -10.02 -10.32
C GLU A 145 5.46 -10.30 -9.20
N ALA A 146 5.78 -11.57 -8.99
CA ALA A 146 6.70 -12.01 -7.94
C ALA A 146 8.12 -11.46 -8.18
N SER A 147 8.84 -11.18 -7.10
CA SER A 147 10.25 -10.80 -7.20
C SER A 147 11.10 -12.02 -7.57
N LYS A 148 12.19 -11.81 -8.31
CA LYS A 148 12.98 -12.92 -8.86
C LYS A 148 13.55 -13.82 -7.76
N GLY A 149 13.15 -15.10 -7.78
CA GLY A 149 13.60 -16.10 -6.82
C GLY A 149 12.92 -16.04 -5.45
N TYR A 150 11.79 -15.33 -5.34
CA TYR A 150 11.01 -15.24 -4.12
C TYR A 150 9.57 -15.62 -4.37
N GLU A 151 8.93 -16.24 -3.39
CA GLU A 151 7.48 -16.39 -3.38
C GLU A 151 6.80 -15.01 -3.31
N PRO A 152 5.62 -14.83 -3.94
CA PRO A 152 4.85 -13.59 -3.81
C PRO A 152 4.55 -13.28 -2.34
N ILE A 153 4.65 -12.00 -1.98
CA ILE A 153 4.22 -11.54 -0.66
C ILE A 153 2.70 -11.65 -0.54
N ASN A 154 2.23 -11.83 0.69
CA ASN A 154 0.81 -11.72 0.98
C ASN A 154 0.34 -10.26 0.76
N PRO A 155 -0.89 -10.06 0.27
CA PRO A 155 -1.48 -8.72 0.21
C PRO A 155 -1.59 -8.13 1.61
N PHE A 156 -1.53 -6.80 1.68
CA PHE A 156 -1.65 -6.09 2.95
C PHE A 156 -2.31 -4.73 2.76
N LEU A 157 -2.86 -4.21 3.84
CA LEU A 157 -3.52 -2.92 3.88
C LEU A 157 -2.60 -1.84 4.48
N VAL A 158 -2.70 -0.63 3.96
CA VAL A 158 -2.00 0.55 4.46
C VAL A 158 -3.01 1.68 4.63
N SER A 159 -3.07 2.23 5.84
CA SER A 159 -3.83 3.45 6.13
C SER A 159 -2.97 4.68 5.82
N LEU A 160 -3.56 5.67 5.14
CA LEU A 160 -2.93 6.95 4.83
C LEU A 160 -3.90 8.10 5.17
N PRO A 161 -3.65 8.93 6.21
CA PRO A 161 -2.47 8.92 7.06
C PRO A 161 -2.57 7.87 8.17
N MET A 162 -1.42 7.39 8.63
CA MET A 162 -1.32 6.44 9.75
C MET A 162 -1.12 7.21 11.06
N ALA A 163 -1.80 6.80 12.14
CA ALA A 163 -1.56 7.35 13.47
C ALA A 163 -0.35 6.66 14.12
N GLU A 164 0.67 7.43 14.48
CA GLU A 164 1.88 6.96 15.15
C GLU A 164 2.21 7.92 16.29
N ASP A 165 2.34 7.42 17.51
CA ASP A 165 2.64 8.21 18.72
C ASP A 165 1.75 9.43 18.94
N GLY A 166 0.46 9.32 18.58
CA GLY A 166 -0.50 10.40 18.70
C GLY A 166 -0.32 11.51 17.65
N LYS A 167 0.48 11.29 16.61
CA LYS A 167 0.65 12.16 15.45
C LYS A 167 0.22 11.45 14.17
N TRP A 168 -0.35 12.21 13.24
CA TRP A 168 -0.65 11.72 11.91
C TRP A 168 0.60 11.73 11.02
N ASN A 169 0.97 10.56 10.50
CA ASN A 169 2.01 10.38 9.52
C ASN A 169 1.42 10.28 8.11
N TYR A 170 1.86 11.17 7.21
CA TYR A 170 1.43 11.25 5.81
C TYR A 170 2.46 10.65 4.85
N ALA A 171 3.61 10.20 5.36
CA ALA A 171 4.62 9.47 4.63
C ALA A 171 4.80 8.11 5.32
N VAL A 172 4.03 7.13 4.87
CA VAL A 172 3.95 5.81 5.52
C VAL A 172 4.95 4.88 4.88
N ASP A 173 5.82 4.30 5.70
CA ASP A 173 6.74 3.25 5.29
C ASP A 173 6.16 1.89 5.68
N ALA A 174 6.01 0.99 4.70
CA ALA A 174 5.49 -0.35 4.87
C ALA A 174 6.55 -1.39 4.51
N SER A 175 6.79 -2.33 5.41
CA SER A 175 7.74 -3.42 5.21
C SER A 175 7.01 -4.76 5.36
N PRO A 176 6.32 -5.24 4.31
CA PRO A 176 5.58 -6.49 4.38
C PRO A 176 6.53 -7.67 4.62
N LYS A 177 5.99 -8.74 5.22
CA LYS A 177 6.73 -9.98 5.39
C LYS A 177 6.95 -10.63 4.02
N VAL A 178 8.21 -10.86 3.68
CA VAL A 178 8.60 -11.55 2.45
C VAL A 178 8.58 -13.07 2.64
N GLY A 179 8.22 -13.80 1.59
CA GLY A 179 8.22 -15.26 1.57
C GLY A 179 9.63 -15.85 1.56
N ALA A 180 9.73 -17.18 1.58
CA ALA A 180 11.00 -17.87 1.53
C ALA A 180 11.70 -17.62 0.17
N TYR A 181 13.04 -17.57 0.20
CA TYR A 181 13.84 -17.56 -1.02
C TYR A 181 13.72 -18.94 -1.70
N THR A 182 13.02 -18.96 -2.82
CA THR A 182 12.93 -20.13 -3.71
C THR A 182 13.75 -19.81 -4.97
N PRO A 183 15.05 -20.15 -5.00
CA PRO A 183 15.88 -19.86 -6.16
C PRO A 183 15.21 -20.44 -7.40
N THR A 184 14.81 -19.57 -8.33
CA THR A 184 14.36 -20.02 -9.64
C THR A 184 15.54 -20.76 -10.26
N LYS A 185 15.29 -22.00 -10.71
CA LYS A 185 16.26 -22.73 -11.52
C LYS A 185 16.73 -21.77 -12.63
N PRO A 186 18.05 -21.62 -12.87
CA PRO A 186 18.54 -20.73 -13.91
C PRO A 186 17.77 -20.98 -15.19
N ASP A 187 17.25 -19.91 -15.81
CA ASP A 187 16.62 -20.02 -17.12
C ASP A 187 17.59 -20.78 -18.02
N THR A 188 17.10 -21.88 -18.59
CA THR A 188 17.93 -22.66 -19.49
C THR A 188 18.24 -21.73 -20.66
N PRO A 189 19.52 -21.50 -21.02
CA PRO A 189 19.86 -20.62 -22.12
C PRO A 189 19.01 -20.98 -23.34
N PRO A 190 18.45 -20.00 -24.08
CA PRO A 190 17.68 -20.29 -25.27
C PRO A 190 18.52 -21.21 -26.16
N THR A 191 17.91 -22.30 -26.61
CA THR A 191 18.59 -23.23 -27.50
C THR A 191 19.05 -22.42 -28.71
N PRO A 192 20.35 -22.43 -29.05
CA PRO A 192 20.82 -21.71 -30.23
C PRO A 192 19.98 -22.09 -31.44
N PRO A 193 19.59 -21.14 -32.30
CA PRO A 193 18.87 -21.48 -33.52
C PRO A 193 19.68 -22.52 -34.28
N THR A 194 19.02 -23.57 -34.76
CA THR A 194 19.65 -24.56 -35.63
C THR A 194 20.25 -23.80 -36.82
N PRO A 195 21.56 -23.94 -37.10
CA PRO A 195 22.15 -23.31 -38.27
C PRO A 195 21.34 -23.71 -39.50
N PRO A 196 21.06 -22.79 -40.44
CA PRO A 196 20.48 -23.17 -41.71
C PRO A 196 21.35 -24.26 -42.32
N THR A 197 20.70 -25.30 -42.86
CA THR A 197 21.40 -26.32 -43.62
C THR A 197 22.13 -25.60 -44.75
N PRO A 198 23.46 -25.73 -44.89
CA PRO A 198 24.17 -25.13 -46.01
C PRO A 198 23.51 -25.61 -47.30
N ASP A 199 23.06 -24.68 -48.14
CA ASP A 199 22.61 -25.03 -49.48
C ASP A 199 23.77 -25.75 -50.17
N TYR A 200 23.42 -26.85 -50.86
CA TYR A 200 24.38 -27.57 -51.66
C TYR A 200 24.94 -26.58 -52.70
N PRO A 201 26.27 -26.43 -52.82
CA PRO A 201 26.82 -25.53 -53.83
C PRO A 201 26.30 -25.96 -55.19
N ASP A 202 25.68 -25.02 -55.90
CA ASP A 202 25.25 -25.25 -57.28
C ASP A 202 26.43 -25.85 -58.06
N THR A 203 26.12 -26.86 -58.85
CA THR A 203 27.12 -27.49 -59.70
C THR A 203 27.61 -26.41 -60.66
N PRO A 204 28.93 -26.13 -60.75
CA PRO A 204 29.43 -25.10 -61.64
C PRO A 204 28.97 -25.42 -63.06
N THR A 205 28.19 -24.53 -63.66
CA THR A 205 27.97 -24.59 -65.11
C THR A 205 29.35 -24.52 -65.79
N PRO A 206 29.65 -25.40 -66.75
CA PRO A 206 30.88 -25.29 -67.53
C PRO A 206 31.01 -23.87 -68.09
N PRO A 207 32.20 -23.26 -68.05
CA PRO A 207 32.37 -21.93 -68.63
C PRO A 207 32.05 -22.01 -70.13
N ASP A 208 31.16 -21.13 -70.57
CA ASP A 208 30.95 -20.92 -72.00
C ASP A 208 32.26 -20.45 -72.64
N ASN A 209 32.49 -20.92 -73.87
CA ASN A 209 33.65 -20.54 -74.66
C ASN A 209 33.62 -19.01 -74.88
N PRO A 210 34.74 -18.28 -74.76
CA PRO A 210 34.72 -16.83 -74.91
C PRO A 210 34.28 -16.46 -76.32
N ASP A 211 33.22 -15.66 -76.43
CA ASP A 211 32.89 -14.98 -77.68
C ASP A 211 33.97 -13.94 -77.99
N ASN A 212 34.28 -13.80 -79.29
CA ASN A 212 35.15 -12.74 -79.77
C ASN A 212 34.55 -11.36 -79.42
N PRO A 213 35.39 -10.36 -79.08
CA PRO A 213 34.89 -9.07 -78.62
C PRO A 213 34.12 -8.36 -79.73
N VAL A 214 32.83 -8.12 -79.48
CA VAL A 214 32.01 -7.17 -80.25
C VAL A 214 32.31 -5.75 -79.78
N SER A 215 32.49 -4.86 -80.76
CA SER A 215 32.78 -3.44 -80.52
C SER A 215 31.64 -2.77 -79.75
N PRO A 216 31.90 -1.88 -78.76
CA PRO A 216 30.84 -1.25 -77.99
C PRO A 216 29.97 -0.36 -78.88
N GLY A 217 28.64 -0.53 -78.79
CA GLY A 217 27.68 0.50 -79.20
C GLY A 217 27.53 1.57 -78.10
N ASN A 218 27.24 2.81 -78.49
CA ASN A 218 26.94 3.90 -77.55
C ASN A 218 25.44 3.86 -77.14
N PRO A 219 25.06 4.36 -75.95
CA PRO A 219 23.94 3.84 -75.16
C PRO A 219 22.60 4.54 -75.45
N ASP A 220 21.51 3.86 -75.07
CA ASP A 220 20.24 4.53 -74.76
C ASP A 220 20.09 4.68 -73.24
N ASN A 221 19.64 5.86 -72.79
CA ASN A 221 19.35 6.14 -71.38
C ASN A 221 18.05 5.42 -70.95
N PRO A 222 18.05 4.64 -69.85
CA PRO A 222 16.81 4.16 -69.26
C PRO A 222 16.04 5.32 -68.61
N VAL A 223 14.75 5.43 -68.93
CA VAL A 223 13.79 6.33 -68.30
C VAL A 223 13.56 5.87 -66.85
N ALA A 224 13.57 6.82 -65.90
CA ALA A 224 13.31 6.55 -64.49
C ALA A 224 11.89 5.98 -64.28
N PRO A 225 11.71 4.87 -63.55
CA PRO A 225 10.38 4.40 -63.15
C PRO A 225 9.70 5.41 -62.20
N GLY A 226 8.43 5.72 -62.46
CA GLY A 226 7.61 6.57 -61.59
C GLY A 226 7.36 5.93 -60.22
N HIS A 227 7.19 6.77 -59.20
CA HIS A 227 6.96 6.36 -57.82
C HIS A 227 5.50 5.89 -57.62
N PRO A 228 5.23 4.70 -57.04
CA PRO A 228 3.88 4.32 -56.66
C PRO A 228 3.42 5.09 -55.42
N ASP A 229 2.20 5.61 -55.44
CA ASP A 229 1.59 6.24 -54.26
C ASP A 229 1.32 5.23 -53.13
N HIS A 230 1.50 5.67 -51.89
CA HIS A 230 1.22 4.87 -50.69
C HIS A 230 -0.30 4.73 -50.44
N PRO A 231 -0.81 3.53 -50.12
CA PRO A 231 -2.17 3.35 -49.67
C PRO A 231 -2.41 4.03 -48.31
N ALA A 232 -3.54 4.71 -48.15
CA ALA A 232 -3.96 5.29 -46.87
C ALA A 232 -4.37 4.19 -45.88
N ALA A 233 -3.98 4.34 -44.61
CA ALA A 233 -4.32 3.40 -43.54
C ALA A 233 -5.84 3.41 -43.25
N PRO A 234 -6.46 2.26 -42.94
CA PRO A 234 -7.84 2.20 -42.46
C PRO A 234 -8.01 2.92 -41.11
N GLY A 235 -9.11 3.66 -40.94
CA GLY A 235 -9.47 4.32 -39.69
C GLY A 235 -9.88 3.34 -38.59
N ASN A 236 -9.72 3.78 -37.34
CA ASN A 236 -10.02 3.00 -36.14
C ASN A 236 -11.54 3.03 -35.82
N PRO A 237 -12.18 1.92 -35.41
CA PRO A 237 -13.58 1.96 -34.98
C PRO A 237 -13.76 2.58 -33.59
N ASP A 238 -14.89 3.25 -33.38
CA ASP A 238 -15.28 3.83 -32.08
C ASP A 238 -15.68 2.75 -31.05
N SER A 239 -15.34 3.00 -29.78
CA SER A 239 -15.72 2.17 -28.63
C SER A 239 -17.20 2.35 -28.25
N PRO A 240 -17.90 1.27 -27.81
CA PRO A 240 -19.30 1.36 -27.40
C PRO A 240 -19.49 2.07 -26.05
N VAL A 241 -20.60 2.80 -25.94
CA VAL A 241 -21.03 3.55 -24.75
C VAL A 241 -21.61 2.61 -23.68
N LEU A 242 -21.20 2.81 -22.43
CA LEU A 242 -21.68 2.09 -21.24
C LEU A 242 -23.14 2.42 -20.88
N PRO A 243 -23.99 1.44 -20.50
CA PRO A 243 -25.30 1.70 -19.92
C PRO A 243 -25.22 2.25 -18.48
N GLY A 244 -26.10 3.20 -18.15
CA GLY A 244 -26.15 3.89 -16.86
C GLY A 244 -26.55 3.01 -15.66
N HIS A 245 -26.08 3.42 -14.48
CA HIS A 245 -26.23 2.75 -13.19
C HIS A 245 -27.52 3.20 -12.45
N PRO A 246 -28.28 2.31 -11.79
CA PRO A 246 -29.39 2.69 -10.93
C PRO A 246 -28.93 3.00 -9.49
N ASP A 247 -29.45 4.07 -8.90
CA ASP A 247 -29.20 4.48 -7.51
C ASP A 247 -29.91 3.58 -6.49
N ASN A 248 -29.21 3.18 -5.41
CA ASN A 248 -29.73 2.83 -4.07
C ASN A 248 -28.60 2.24 -3.16
N PRO A 249 -28.79 2.13 -1.83
CA PRO A 249 -28.96 3.15 -0.80
C PRO A 249 -27.69 3.31 0.08
N VAL A 250 -27.55 4.47 0.73
CA VAL A 250 -26.44 4.80 1.65
C VAL A 250 -26.42 3.88 2.86
N MET A 251 -25.36 3.07 3.01
CA MET A 251 -25.08 2.32 4.24
C MET A 251 -24.08 3.10 5.10
N SER A 252 -24.53 3.56 6.26
CA SER A 252 -23.72 4.33 7.21
C SER A 252 -22.53 3.53 7.74
N GLY A 253 -21.31 3.96 7.39
CA GLY A 253 -20.07 3.44 7.93
C GLY A 253 -19.91 3.73 9.43
N LEU A 254 -19.49 2.71 10.19
CA LEU A 254 -19.24 2.80 11.62
C LEU A 254 -17.97 3.62 11.93
N PRO A 255 -17.91 4.33 13.07
CA PRO A 255 -16.68 4.95 13.55
C PRO A 255 -15.69 3.85 13.98
N GLN A 256 -14.51 3.79 13.38
CA GLN A 256 -13.49 2.84 13.81
C GLN A 256 -12.88 3.33 15.12
N THR A 257 -13.28 2.71 16.22
CA THR A 257 -12.78 3.05 17.55
C THR A 257 -11.34 2.58 17.69
N GLY A 258 -10.39 3.48 17.39
CA GLY A 258 -9.13 3.60 18.14
C GLY A 258 -9.40 3.93 19.61
N GLN A 259 -10.14 3.06 20.32
CA GLN A 259 -10.36 3.12 21.75
C GLN A 259 -9.03 2.72 22.41
N LEU A 260 -8.14 3.70 22.45
CA LEU A 260 -6.91 3.70 23.21
C LEU A 260 -7.21 3.08 24.58
N ASN A 261 -6.45 2.06 24.94
CA ASN A 261 -6.59 1.20 26.13
C ASN A 261 -6.38 1.95 27.46
N TRP A 262 -6.69 3.26 27.49
CA TRP A 262 -6.43 4.23 28.54
C TRP A 262 -6.96 3.89 29.93
N PRO A 263 -8.03 3.10 30.15
CA PRO A 263 -8.37 2.75 31.52
C PRO A 263 -7.30 1.86 32.16
N VAL A 264 -6.62 0.97 31.43
CA VAL A 264 -5.73 -0.02 32.05
C VAL A 264 -4.38 0.57 32.51
N PRO A 265 -3.63 1.35 31.71
CA PRO A 265 -2.37 1.97 32.17
C PRO A 265 -2.61 3.00 33.28
N VAL A 266 -3.68 3.80 33.19
CA VAL A 266 -4.01 4.82 34.20
C VAL A 266 -4.46 4.15 35.51
N LEU A 267 -5.28 3.08 35.44
CA LEU A 267 -5.64 2.30 36.62
C LEU A 267 -4.42 1.60 37.22
N ALA A 268 -3.52 1.03 36.40
CA ALA A 268 -2.31 0.37 36.88
C ALA A 268 -1.37 1.34 37.62
N VAL A 269 -1.13 2.53 37.08
CA VAL A 269 -0.31 3.55 37.76
C VAL A 269 -0.99 4.04 39.04
N SER A 270 -2.31 4.25 39.03
CA SER A 270 -3.05 4.64 40.24
C SER A 270 -3.00 3.58 41.35
N GLY A 271 -3.04 2.29 40.98
CA GLY A 271 -2.92 1.16 41.90
C GLY A 271 -1.55 1.09 42.56
N VAL A 272 -0.47 1.29 41.80
CA VAL A 272 0.91 1.30 42.33
C VAL A 272 1.13 2.47 43.29
N VAL A 273 0.56 3.65 42.99
CA VAL A 273 0.65 4.82 43.89
C VAL A 273 -0.09 4.58 45.20
N LEU A 274 -1.30 4.00 45.17
CA LEU A 274 -2.04 3.65 46.38
C LEU A 274 -1.31 2.60 47.23
N PHE A 275 -0.68 1.61 46.58
CA PHE A 275 0.08 0.57 47.27
C PHE A 275 1.34 1.14 47.95
N ALA A 276 2.07 2.01 47.25
CA ALA A 276 3.25 2.67 47.81
C ALA A 276 2.90 3.60 48.98
N PHE A 277 1.78 4.32 48.89
CA PHE A 277 1.31 5.21 49.95
C PHE A 277 0.79 4.42 51.16
N GLY A 278 0.08 3.30 50.93
CA GLY A 278 -0.34 2.37 51.98
C GLY A 278 0.86 1.77 52.73
N TRP A 279 1.89 1.34 52.00
CA TRP A 279 3.12 0.81 52.58
C TRP A 279 3.90 1.86 53.40
N ALA A 280 3.96 3.11 52.92
CA ALA A 280 4.60 4.20 53.65
C ALA A 280 3.85 4.58 54.94
N LEU A 281 2.52 4.48 54.95
CA LEU A 281 1.72 4.69 56.15
C LEU A 281 1.87 3.54 57.15
N ASP A 282 1.85 2.27 56.71
CA ASP A 282 2.06 1.11 57.58
C ASP A 282 3.42 1.17 58.30
N ARG A 283 4.46 1.59 57.59
CA ARG A 283 5.81 1.75 58.15
C ARG A 283 5.91 2.85 59.23
N LYS A 284 5.02 3.84 59.21
CA LYS A 284 4.93 4.89 60.24
C LYS A 284 4.10 4.49 61.45
N TYR A 285 3.23 3.48 61.34
CA TYR A 285 2.41 2.98 62.45
C TYR A 285 3.04 1.81 63.21
N ARG A 286 4.04 1.13 62.63
CA ARG A 286 4.82 0.06 63.28
C ARG A 286 5.97 0.54 64.18
N THR A 287 6.20 1.86 64.28
CA THR A 287 7.27 2.46 65.10
C THR A 287 6.74 3.22 66.32
N VAL A 288 5.60 2.78 66.87
CA VAL A 288 5.09 3.24 68.17
C VAL A 288 4.77 2.04 69.05
#